data_AF-A0A240EGL0-F1
#
_entry.id   AF-A0A240EGL0-F1
#
_cell.length_a   1.000
_cell.length_b   1.000
_cell.length_c   1.000
_cell.angle_alpha   90.00
_cell.angle_beta   90.00
_cell.angle_gamma   90.00
#
_symmetry.space_group_name_H-M   'P 1'
#
loop_
_entity.id
_entity.type
_entity.pdbx_description
1 polymer ?
#
loop_
_entity_poly.entity_id
_entity_poly.type
_entity_poly.pdbx_seq_one_letter_code
_entity_poly.pdbx_strand_id
1 'polypeptide(L)'
;MISHFPISQKERAEAKALLADIKTATEELRTLITSQKQFLSAEETAQYTGLSVKYIYKLTHAKQIPHYKPNRKLYFKRDDLDAWLMSHRVEEKK
;
A
#
# COMPACT_ATOMS: atom_id res chain seq x y z
N MET A 1 -2.90 51.22 0.86
CA MET A 1 -3.24 50.55 2.13
C MET A 1 -3.96 49.26 1.78
N ILE A 2 -3.28 48.12 1.79
CA ILE A 2 -3.95 46.83 1.60
C ILE A 2 -4.65 46.55 2.92
N SER A 3 -5.97 46.71 2.95
CA SER A 3 -6.81 46.31 4.06
C SER A 3 -6.63 44.81 4.29
N HIS A 4 -5.79 44.44 5.25
CA HIS A 4 -5.71 43.06 5.70
C HIS A 4 -7.00 42.78 6.48
N PHE A 5 -8.00 42.27 5.79
CA PHE A 5 -9.25 41.82 6.41
C PHE A 5 -8.90 40.56 7.23
N PRO A 6 -9.02 40.59 8.56
CA PRO A 6 -8.64 39.45 9.38
C PRO A 6 -9.63 38.32 9.14
N ILE A 7 -9.13 37.21 8.58
CA ILE A 7 -9.89 35.96 8.46
C ILE A 7 -10.39 35.59 9.87
N SER A 8 -11.71 35.46 10.00
CA SER A 8 -12.37 35.15 11.26
C SER A 8 -11.87 33.81 11.82
N GLN A 9 -11.81 33.70 13.14
CA GLN A 9 -11.54 32.43 13.83
C GLN A 9 -12.44 31.30 13.31
N LYS A 10 -13.70 31.62 12.98
CA LYS A 10 -14.68 30.68 12.40
C LYS A 10 -14.25 30.18 11.03
N GLU A 11 -13.88 31.09 10.13
CA GLU A 11 -13.41 30.76 8.77
C GLU A 11 -12.13 29.91 8.81
N ARG A 12 -11.23 30.17 9.78
CA ARG A 12 -10.03 29.33 10.00
C ARG A 12 -10.38 27.92 10.48
N ALA A 13 -11.36 27.78 11.35
CA ALA A 13 -11.82 26.48 11.86
C ALA A 13 -12.47 25.66 10.74
N GLU A 14 -13.33 26.28 9.93
CA GLU A 14 -13.96 25.66 8.76
C GLU A 14 -12.92 25.23 7.72
N ALA A 15 -11.95 26.09 7.40
CA ALA A 15 -10.87 25.74 6.48
C ALA A 15 -10.01 24.58 6.99
N LYS A 16 -9.77 24.50 8.31
CA LYS A 16 -9.02 23.40 8.93
C LYS A 16 -9.81 22.08 8.89
N ALA A 17 -11.12 22.13 9.10
CA ALA A 17 -11.99 20.97 8.96
C ALA A 17 -11.99 20.45 7.52
N LEU A 18 -12.19 21.33 6.53
CA LEU A 18 -12.14 20.95 5.12
C LEU A 18 -10.79 20.34 4.72
N LEU A 19 -9.68 20.88 5.23
CA LEU A 19 -8.35 20.31 5.00
C LEU A 19 -8.21 18.90 5.60
N ALA A 20 -8.83 18.63 6.75
CA ALA A 20 -8.84 17.30 7.35
C ALA A 20 -9.64 16.32 6.49
N ASP A 21 -10.81 16.73 6.00
CA ASP A 21 -11.66 15.89 5.14
C ASP A 21 -10.96 15.53 3.82
N ILE A 22 -10.30 16.51 3.18
CA ILE A 22 -9.51 16.29 1.96
C ILE A 22 -8.39 15.28 2.21
N LYS A 23 -7.68 15.40 3.34
CA LYS A 23 -6.61 14.45 3.70
C LYS A 23 -7.17 13.03 3.84
N THR A 24 -8.27 12.87 4.56
CA THR A 24 -8.93 11.57 4.72
C THR A 24 -9.31 10.97 3.36
N ALA A 25 -9.99 11.74 2.50
CA ALA A 25 -10.39 11.28 1.18
C ALA A 25 -9.18 10.89 0.31
N THR A 26 -8.06 11.60 0.41
CA THR A 26 -6.84 11.24 -0.33
C THR A 26 -6.21 9.94 0.14
N GLU A 27 -6.26 9.64 1.44
CA GLU A 27 -5.76 8.37 1.98
C GLU A 27 -6.67 7.20 1.56
N GLU A 28 -7.99 7.37 1.63
CA GLU A 28 -8.96 6.36 1.15
C GLU A 28 -8.75 6.04 -0.35
N LEU A 29 -8.56 7.06 -1.18
CA LEU A 29 -8.26 6.88 -2.61
C LEU A 29 -6.93 6.16 -2.83
N ARG A 30 -5.89 6.49 -2.07
CA ARG A 30 -4.59 5.78 -2.14
C ARG A 30 -4.75 4.31 -1.79
N THR A 31 -5.51 4.00 -0.75
CA THR A 31 -5.80 2.62 -0.36
C THR A 31 -6.55 1.87 -1.45
N LEU A 32 -7.57 2.47 -2.06
CA LEU A 32 -8.34 1.88 -3.16
C LEU A 32 -7.51 1.63 -4.42
N ILE A 33 -6.62 2.56 -4.78
CA ILE A 33 -5.74 2.39 -5.94
C ILE A 33 -4.73 1.26 -5.68
N THR A 34 -4.16 1.21 -4.48
CA THR A 34 -3.17 0.20 -4.09
C THR A 34 -3.80 -1.20 -4.01
N SER A 35 -5.05 -1.30 -3.55
CA SER A 35 -5.78 -2.57 -3.50
C SER A 35 -6.18 -3.11 -4.87
N GLN A 36 -6.23 -2.26 -5.91
CA GLN A 36 -6.52 -2.69 -7.29
C GLN A 36 -5.27 -2.96 -8.12
N LYS A 37 -4.08 -2.57 -7.64
CA LYS A 37 -2.82 -2.70 -8.39
C LYS A 37 -2.47 -4.16 -8.67
N GLN A 38 -2.46 -4.57 -9.93
CA GLN A 38 -2.20 -5.97 -10.30
C GLN A 38 -0.76 -6.43 -9.99
N PHE A 39 0.22 -5.54 -10.09
CA PHE A 39 1.63 -5.82 -9.84
C PHE A 39 2.16 -4.99 -8.67
N LEU A 40 2.70 -5.67 -7.67
CA LEU A 40 3.25 -5.11 -6.45
C LEU A 40 4.78 -5.00 -6.53
N SER A 41 5.36 -4.01 -5.86
CA SER A 41 6.79 -3.93 -5.56
C SER A 41 7.15 -4.86 -4.40
N ALA A 42 8.44 -4.96 -4.04
CA ALA A 42 8.87 -5.73 -2.88
C ALA A 42 8.29 -5.16 -1.56
N GLU A 43 8.20 -3.84 -1.46
CA GLU A 43 7.62 -3.13 -0.31
C GLU A 43 6.11 -3.35 -0.21
N GLU A 44 5.40 -3.24 -1.33
CA GLU A 44 3.95 -3.50 -1.38
C GLU A 44 3.65 -4.99 -1.11
N THR A 45 4.50 -5.91 -1.58
CA THR A 45 4.37 -7.35 -1.29
C THR A 45 4.60 -7.66 0.17
N ALA A 46 5.57 -6.99 0.81
CA ALA A 46 5.80 -7.09 2.25
C ALA A 46 4.58 -6.62 3.05
N GLN A 47 3.99 -5.48 2.66
CA GLN A 47 2.75 -4.98 3.26
C GLN A 47 1.58 -5.94 3.04
N TYR A 48 1.46 -6.49 1.82
CA TYR A 48 0.38 -7.41 1.45
C TYR A 48 0.43 -8.73 2.21
N THR A 49 1.62 -9.33 2.34
CA THR A 49 1.84 -10.63 2.98
C THR A 49 2.05 -10.54 4.49
N GLY A 50 2.26 -9.34 5.03
CA GLY A 50 2.67 -9.11 6.42
C GLY A 50 4.12 -9.52 6.74
N LEU A 51 4.91 -9.88 5.72
CA LEU A 51 6.30 -10.29 5.88
C LEU A 51 7.24 -9.09 5.83
N SER A 52 8.42 -9.19 6.44
CA SER A 52 9.44 -8.14 6.29
C SER A 52 9.96 -8.07 4.85
N VAL A 53 10.26 -6.86 4.36
CA VAL A 53 10.86 -6.63 3.03
C VAL A 53 12.14 -7.46 2.85
N LYS A 54 12.99 -7.51 3.89
CA LYS A 54 14.20 -8.35 3.89
C LYS A 54 13.87 -9.82 3.64
N TYR A 55 12.78 -10.33 4.21
CA TYR A 55 12.33 -11.70 4.01
C TYR A 55 11.77 -11.91 2.60
N ILE A 56 11.05 -10.94 2.03
CA ILE A 56 10.65 -10.98 0.60
C ILE A 56 11.87 -11.11 -0.31
N TYR A 57 12.92 -10.30 -0.09
CA TYR A 57 14.16 -10.44 -0.85
C TYR A 57 14.82 -11.82 -0.64
N LYS A 58 14.84 -12.35 0.60
CA LYS A 58 15.36 -13.69 0.88
C LYS A 58 14.59 -14.76 0.10
N LEU A 59 13.26 -14.73 0.11
CA LEU A 59 12.40 -15.66 -0.63
C LEU A 59 12.62 -15.51 -2.14
N THR A 60 12.78 -14.28 -2.63
CA THR A 60 13.05 -14.01 -4.05
C THR A 60 14.39 -14.62 -4.47
N HIS A 61 15.45 -14.38 -3.71
CA HIS A 61 16.77 -14.97 -3.97
C HIS A 61 16.75 -16.50 -3.94
N ALA A 62 15.95 -17.09 -3.04
CA ALA A 62 15.76 -18.52 -2.95
C ALA A 62 14.76 -19.09 -3.98
N LYS A 63 14.15 -18.24 -4.82
CA LYS A 63 13.07 -18.60 -5.77
C LYS A 63 11.88 -19.29 -5.12
N GLN A 64 11.59 -18.96 -3.86
CA GLN A 64 10.50 -19.56 -3.08
C GLN A 64 9.19 -18.77 -3.16
N ILE A 65 9.22 -17.55 -3.68
CA ILE A 65 8.04 -16.69 -3.90
C ILE A 65 7.93 -16.38 -5.40
N PRO A 66 6.71 -16.44 -6.00
CA PRO A 66 6.51 -16.09 -7.40
C PRO A 66 6.84 -14.62 -7.64
N HIS A 67 7.70 -14.35 -8.61
CA HIS A 67 8.13 -12.99 -8.92
C HIS A 67 8.50 -12.84 -10.39
N TYR A 68 8.41 -11.61 -10.88
CA TYR A 68 8.75 -11.20 -12.23
C TYR A 68 9.90 -10.19 -12.17
N LYS A 69 10.86 -10.34 -13.09
CA LYS A 69 12.03 -9.47 -13.17
C LYS A 69 12.39 -9.18 -14.64
N PRO A 70 11.52 -8.46 -15.39
CA PRO A 70 11.80 -8.12 -16.79
C PRO A 70 13.04 -7.21 -16.94
N ASN A 71 13.35 -6.39 -15.92
CA ASN A 71 14.50 -5.49 -15.87
C ASN A 71 15.29 -5.68 -14.55
N ARG A 72 15.81 -4.61 -13.94
CA ARG A 72 16.48 -4.65 -12.63
C ARG A 72 15.52 -4.67 -11.44
N LYS A 73 14.24 -4.32 -11.64
CA LYS A 73 13.21 -4.23 -10.58
C LYS A 73 12.42 -5.53 -10.46
N LEU A 74 12.02 -5.85 -9.23
CA LEU A 74 11.13 -6.96 -8.90
C LEU A 74 9.67 -6.53 -8.94
N TYR A 75 8.83 -7.40 -9.47
CA TYR A 75 7.38 -7.24 -9.49
C TYR A 75 6.72 -8.55 -9.06
N PHE A 76 5.60 -8.44 -8.37
CA PHE A 76 4.85 -9.59 -7.88
C PHE A 76 3.40 -9.44 -8.33
N LYS A 77 2.90 -10.39 -9.11
CA LYS A 77 1.50 -10.37 -9.55
C LYS A 77 0.62 -10.84 -8.39
N ARG A 78 -0.44 -10.09 -8.07
CA ARG A 78 -1.31 -10.38 -6.92
C ARG A 78 -1.90 -11.79 -7.00
N ASP A 79 -2.45 -12.19 -8.15
CA ASP A 79 -3.04 -13.53 -8.33
C ASP A 79 -2.05 -14.67 -8.01
N ASP A 80 -0.78 -14.52 -8.40
CA ASP A 80 0.25 -15.53 -8.17
C ASP A 80 0.65 -15.56 -6.68
N LEU A 81 0.69 -14.39 -6.03
CA LEU A 81 0.91 -14.29 -4.58
C LEU A 81 -0.22 -14.94 -3.81
N ASP A 82 -1.47 -14.75 -4.22
CA ASP A 82 -2.64 -15.35 -3.57
C ASP A 82 -2.60 -16.87 -3.69
N ALA A 83 -2.33 -17.39 -4.89
CA ALA A 83 -2.15 -18.82 -5.10
C ALA A 83 -1.01 -19.39 -4.25
N TRP A 84 0.11 -18.66 -4.14
CA TRP A 84 1.24 -19.04 -3.30
C TRP A 84 0.88 -19.03 -1.81
N LEU A 85 0.15 -18.03 -1.31
CA LEU A 85 -0.30 -18.01 0.09
C LEU A 85 -1.23 -19.19 0.38
N MET A 86 -2.14 -19.51 -0.54
CA MET A 86 -3.06 -20.65 -0.40
C MET A 86 -2.32 -22.00 -0.42
N SER A 87 -1.24 -22.13 -1.20
CA SER A 87 -0.47 -23.38 -1.28
C SER A 87 0.31 -23.72 0.00
N HIS A 88 0.50 -22.76 0.91
CA HIS A 88 1.20 -22.94 2.18
C HIS A 88 0.22 -23.22 3.34
N ARG A 89 -1.03 -23.58 3.05
CA ARG A 89 -1.99 -24.03 4.05
C ARG A 89 -1.46 -25.28 4.75
N VAL A 90 -1.14 -25.15 6.04
CA VAL A 90 -0.83 -26.29 6.90
C VAL A 90 -2.17 -26.93 7.30
N GLU A 91 -2.34 -28.21 6.99
CA GLU A 91 -3.44 -28.98 7.55
C GLU A 91 -3.17 -29.24 9.03
N GLU A 92 -3.93 -28.60 9.91
CA GLU A 92 -3.92 -28.97 11.32
C GLU A 92 -4.46 -30.39 11.45
N LYS A 93 -3.61 -31.31 11.91
CA LYS A 93 -4.04 -32.66 12.29
C LYS A 93 -4.93 -32.54 13.52
N LYS A 94 -6.21 -32.93 13.37
CA LYS A 94 -7.13 -33.18 14.48
C LYS A 94 -6.70 -34.39 15.29
#